data_AF-A0A3M2B2A4-F1
#
_entry.id   AF-A0A3M2B2A4-F1
#
_cell.length_a   1.000
_cell.length_b   1.000
_cell.length_c   1.000
_cell.angle_alpha   90.00
_cell.angle_beta   90.00
_cell.angle_gamma   90.00
#
_symmetry.space_group_name_H-M   'P 1'
#
loop_
_entity.id
_entity.type
_entity.pdbx_description
1 polymer ?
#
loop_
_entity_poly.entity_id
_entity_poly.type
_entity_poly.pdbx_seq_one_letter_code
_entity_poly.pdbx_strand_id
1 'polypeptide(L)'
;MRKKKSLKGLNGVYVVIEDLGPEMRGVLHRKQIRSVVEDRLRMAGIPILREKEAAQLPNEPYLYVNLCALPLDTTRRYACRIDIEFHQLVALLQDGSHGHAITWDEGVLTIGDVQTICNHLDDLVFDFIYDYLAMNPNDE
;
A
#
# COMPACT_ATOMS: atom_id res chain seq x y z
N MET A 1 -15.85 0.09 -7.64
CA MET A 1 -16.29 1.33 -8.34
C MET A 1 -16.13 2.61 -7.52
N ARG A 2 -16.51 2.67 -6.23
CA ARG A 2 -16.29 3.88 -5.39
C ARG A 2 -14.83 4.06 -4.95
N LYS A 3 -14.17 2.98 -4.51
CA LYS A 3 -12.75 2.99 -4.12
C LYS A 3 -11.84 3.56 -5.22
N LYS A 4 -11.92 3.01 -6.44
CA LYS A 4 -11.14 3.52 -7.60
C LYS A 4 -11.27 5.04 -7.78
N LYS A 5 -12.49 5.58 -7.70
CA LYS A 5 -12.75 7.01 -7.94
C LYS A 5 -12.02 7.95 -6.96
N SER A 6 -11.64 7.50 -5.76
CA SER A 6 -10.86 8.33 -4.83
C SER A 6 -9.44 8.58 -5.31
N LEU A 7 -8.91 7.71 -6.18
CA LEU A 7 -7.56 7.82 -6.73
C LEU A 7 -7.42 8.88 -7.82
N LYS A 8 -8.52 9.51 -8.26
CA LYS A 8 -8.49 10.47 -9.37
C LYS A 8 -7.78 11.77 -8.97
N GLY A 9 -6.92 12.27 -9.86
CA GLY A 9 -6.22 13.55 -9.71
C GLY A 9 -5.01 13.47 -8.77
N LEU A 10 -4.50 12.26 -8.51
CA LEU A 10 -3.29 12.05 -7.72
C LEU A 10 -2.05 12.22 -8.61
N ASN A 11 -1.03 12.89 -8.07
CA ASN A 11 0.21 13.22 -8.79
C ASN A 11 1.43 12.45 -8.25
N GLY A 12 1.18 11.40 -7.49
CA GLY A 12 2.23 10.59 -6.87
C GLY A 12 1.78 9.96 -5.56
N VAL A 13 2.64 9.10 -5.04
CA VAL A 13 2.37 8.25 -3.87
C VAL A 13 3.56 8.27 -2.92
N TYR A 14 3.32 8.50 -1.64
CA TYR A 14 4.29 8.19 -0.59
C TYR A 14 4.03 6.79 -0.03
N VAL A 15 5.06 5.94 0.04
CA VAL A 15 4.92 4.55 0.51
C VAL A 15 5.33 4.42 1.97
N VAL A 16 4.44 3.83 2.77
CA VAL A 16 4.64 3.53 4.19
C VAL A 16 4.51 2.02 4.39
N ILE A 17 5.51 1.41 5.04
CA ILE A 17 5.48 -0.02 5.40
C ILE A 17 5.34 -0.10 6.92
N GLU A 18 4.26 -0.75 7.38
CA GLU A 18 4.04 -1.04 8.81
C GLU A 18 5.18 -1.87 9.40
N ASP A 19 5.34 -1.82 10.72
CA ASP A 19 6.19 -2.76 11.42
C ASP A 19 5.75 -4.21 11.19
N LEU A 20 6.68 -5.07 10.79
CA LEU A 20 6.39 -6.47 10.43
C LEU A 20 6.23 -7.38 11.66
N GLY A 21 6.40 -6.84 12.86
CA GLY A 21 6.40 -7.60 14.10
C GLY A 21 7.68 -8.42 14.32
N PRO A 22 7.87 -8.95 15.54
CA PRO A 22 9.02 -9.77 15.89
C PRO A 22 9.11 -11.09 15.11
N GLU A 23 7.98 -11.64 14.66
CA GLU A 23 7.86 -12.92 13.95
C GLU A 23 8.59 -12.92 12.60
N MET A 24 8.67 -11.75 11.96
CA MET A 24 9.31 -11.57 10.65
C MET A 24 10.76 -11.08 10.75
N ARG A 25 11.29 -10.89 11.96
CA ARG A 25 12.66 -10.41 12.16
C ARG A 25 13.67 -11.39 11.57
N GLY A 26 14.49 -10.90 10.65
CA GLY A 26 15.51 -11.71 9.97
C GLY A 26 14.96 -12.61 8.84
N VAL A 27 13.64 -12.54 8.58
CA VAL A 27 12.97 -13.22 7.48
C VAL A 27 12.67 -12.23 6.36
N LEU A 28 12.01 -11.12 6.70
CA LEU A 28 11.76 -10.00 5.79
C LEU A 28 12.09 -8.68 6.48
N HIS A 29 12.55 -7.71 5.71
CA HIS A 29 12.82 -6.36 6.20
C HIS A 29 11.90 -5.33 5.53
N ARG A 30 11.40 -4.38 6.32
CA ARG A 30 10.59 -3.25 5.82
C ARG A 30 11.20 -2.56 4.61
N LYS A 31 12.53 -2.39 4.60
CA LYS A 31 13.26 -1.78 3.49
C LYS A 31 13.17 -2.59 2.19
N GLN A 32 13.18 -3.92 2.27
CA GLN A 32 13.05 -4.79 1.10
C GLN A 32 11.64 -4.69 0.51
N ILE A 33 10.61 -4.77 1.36
CA ILE A 33 9.20 -4.60 0.95
C ILE A 33 9.00 -3.23 0.32
N ARG A 34 9.49 -2.16 0.96
CA ARG A 34 9.43 -0.80 0.42
C ARG A 34 10.09 -0.69 -0.96
N SER A 35 11.29 -1.25 -1.14
CA SER A 35 11.99 -1.22 -2.42
C SER A 35 11.15 -1.90 -3.51
N VAL A 36 10.63 -3.10 -3.24
CA VAL A 36 9.80 -3.84 -4.21
C VAL A 36 8.57 -3.03 -4.62
N VAL A 37 7.83 -2.50 -3.66
CA VAL A 37 6.63 -1.68 -3.92
C VAL A 37 6.98 -0.44 -4.74
N GLU A 38 7.98 0.33 -4.32
CA GLU A 38 8.41 1.53 -5.03
C GLU A 38 8.96 1.23 -6.43
N ASP A 39 9.67 0.11 -6.60
CA ASP A 39 10.21 -0.30 -7.90
C ASP A 39 9.06 -0.62 -8.88
N ARG A 40 8.03 -1.33 -8.42
CA ARG A 40 6.83 -1.62 -9.25
C ARG A 40 6.07 -0.36 -9.64
N LEU A 41 5.82 0.52 -8.68
CA LEU A 41 5.18 1.82 -8.93
C LEU A 41 5.98 2.67 -9.93
N ARG A 42 7.31 2.75 -9.77
CA ARG A 42 8.20 3.47 -10.69
C ARG A 42 8.18 2.86 -12.10
N MET A 43 8.21 1.53 -12.20
CA MET A 43 8.11 0.85 -13.49
C MET A 43 6.78 1.13 -14.21
N ALA A 44 5.70 1.35 -13.46
CA ALA A 44 4.39 1.75 -13.98
C ALA A 44 4.27 3.25 -14.30
N GLY A 45 5.33 4.04 -14.07
CA GLY A 45 5.33 5.48 -14.30
C GLY A 45 4.67 6.31 -13.20
N ILE A 46 4.36 5.73 -12.04
CA ILE A 46 3.75 6.44 -10.91
C ILE A 46 4.85 7.15 -10.10
N PRO A 47 4.78 8.50 -9.90
CA PRO A 47 5.78 9.22 -9.12
C PRO A 47 5.79 8.79 -7.65
N ILE A 48 6.99 8.53 -7.12
CA ILE A 48 7.19 8.26 -5.68
C ILE A 48 7.56 9.56 -4.97
N LEU A 49 6.74 9.94 -4.00
CA LEU A 49 6.92 11.12 -3.20
C LEU A 49 7.75 10.80 -1.95
N ARG A 50 8.50 11.78 -1.49
CA ARG A 50 9.06 11.79 -0.14
C ARG A 50 7.96 12.15 0.86
N GLU A 51 8.11 11.72 2.11
CA GLU A 51 7.18 12.04 3.20
C GLU A 51 6.88 13.55 3.28
N LYS A 52 7.91 14.38 3.23
CA LYS A 52 7.77 15.85 3.27
C LYS A 52 7.05 16.44 2.05
N GLU A 53 7.13 15.78 0.89
CA GLU A 53 6.45 16.22 -0.34
C GLU A 53 4.97 15.84 -0.28
N ALA A 54 4.67 14.60 0.15
CA ALA A 54 3.30 14.14 0.34
C ALA A 54 2.56 14.95 1.42
N ALA A 55 3.22 15.28 2.53
CA ALA A 55 2.66 16.12 3.59
C ALA A 55 2.36 17.58 3.17
N GLN A 56 2.85 18.02 2.00
CA GLN A 56 2.52 19.35 1.45
C GLN A 56 1.35 19.30 0.47
N LEU A 57 0.88 18.10 0.09
CA LEU A 57 -0.27 17.95 -0.78
C LEU A 57 -1.57 18.13 0.03
N PRO A 58 -2.63 18.71 -0.56
CA PRO A 58 -3.89 18.99 0.16
C PRO A 58 -4.57 17.79 0.81
N ASN A 59 -4.32 16.57 0.29
CA ASN A 59 -4.91 15.33 0.74
C ASN A 59 -3.92 14.41 1.48
N GLU A 60 -2.70 14.88 1.75
CA GLU A 60 -1.63 14.16 2.47
C GLU A 60 -1.54 12.66 2.12
N PRO A 61 -1.41 12.29 0.83
CA PRO A 61 -1.72 10.94 0.38
C PRO A 61 -0.57 9.97 0.66
N TYR A 62 -0.89 8.77 1.14
CA TYR A 62 0.09 7.69 1.26
C TYR A 62 -0.50 6.29 1.01
N LEU A 63 0.33 5.44 0.39
CA LEU A 63 0.07 4.02 0.22
C LEU A 63 0.71 3.28 1.39
N TYR A 64 -0.14 2.68 2.21
CA TYR A 64 0.21 1.94 3.39
C TYR A 64 0.20 0.45 3.09
N VAL A 65 1.27 -0.25 3.49
CA VAL A 65 1.39 -1.70 3.35
C VAL A 65 1.49 -2.32 4.73
N ASN A 66 0.52 -3.16 5.06
CA ASN A 66 0.48 -3.90 6.31
C ASN A 66 0.68 -5.38 6.02
N LEU A 67 1.75 -5.96 6.56
CA LEU A 67 2.03 -7.39 6.50
C LEU A 67 2.13 -7.92 7.93
N CYS A 68 1.15 -8.70 8.33
CA CYS A 68 1.16 -9.45 9.57
C CYS A 68 1.31 -10.94 9.26
N ALA A 69 2.26 -11.62 9.89
CA ALA A 69 2.52 -13.03 9.67
C ALA A 69 2.69 -13.77 11.00
N LEU A 70 1.93 -14.84 11.18
CA LEU A 70 1.99 -15.71 12.34
C LEU A 70 2.61 -17.05 11.93
N PRO A 71 3.75 -17.46 12.51
CA PRO A 71 4.35 -18.77 12.25
C PRO A 71 3.39 -19.90 12.63
N LEU A 72 3.19 -20.87 11.74
CA LEU A 72 2.31 -22.01 12.00
C LEU A 72 3.05 -23.21 12.60
N ASP A 73 4.31 -23.40 12.22
CA ASP A 73 5.14 -24.52 12.65
C ASP A 73 6.64 -24.23 12.38
N THR A 74 7.49 -25.24 12.56
CA THR A 74 8.93 -25.15 12.29
C THR A 74 9.30 -25.19 10.80
N THR A 75 8.33 -25.35 9.90
CA THR A 75 8.54 -25.49 8.44
C THR A 75 8.60 -24.15 7.70
N ARG A 76 8.75 -23.03 8.42
CA ARG A 76 8.77 -21.66 7.86
C ARG A 76 7.51 -21.33 7.04
N ARG A 77 6.36 -21.86 7.49
CA ARG A 77 5.04 -21.48 6.97
C ARG A 77 4.36 -20.52 7.93
N TYR A 78 3.58 -19.62 7.37
CA TYR A 78 2.95 -18.52 8.08
C TYR A 78 1.48 -18.43 7.67
N ALA A 79 0.60 -18.15 8.64
CA ALA A 79 -0.70 -17.56 8.36
C ALA A 79 -0.51 -16.05 8.27
N CYS A 80 -0.86 -15.46 7.14
CA CYS A 80 -0.57 -14.07 6.83
C CYS A 80 -1.82 -13.28 6.49
N ARG A 81 -1.82 -12.02 6.90
CA ARG A 81 -2.67 -10.97 6.35
C ARG A 81 -1.77 -9.95 5.66
N ILE A 82 -2.10 -9.64 4.42
CA ILE A 82 -1.44 -8.58 3.64
C ILE A 82 -2.52 -7.61 3.20
N ASP A 83 -2.40 -6.35 3.61
CA ASP A 83 -3.31 -5.28 3.23
C ASP A 83 -2.49 -4.16 2.55
N ILE A 84 -3.01 -3.68 1.42
CA ILE A 84 -2.54 -2.45 0.78
C ILE A 84 -3.68 -1.44 0.86
N GLU A 85 -3.41 -0.30 1.49
CA GLU A 85 -4.41 0.71 1.78
C GLU A 85 -3.92 2.07 1.29
N PHE A 86 -4.78 2.82 0.60
CA PHE A 86 -4.50 4.20 0.23
C PHE A 86 -5.21 5.15 1.19
N HIS A 87 -4.42 5.88 1.96
CA HIS A 87 -4.89 6.83 2.96
C HIS A 87 -4.85 8.24 2.41
N GLN A 88 -5.88 9.01 2.72
CA GLN A 88 -6.00 10.41 2.36
C GLN A 88 -6.60 11.20 3.52
N LEU A 89 -6.20 12.47 3.65
CA LEU A 89 -6.86 13.43 4.51
C LEU A 89 -8.27 13.73 3.95
N VAL A 90 -9.30 13.49 4.76
CA VAL A 90 -10.71 13.73 4.43
C VAL A 90 -11.35 14.63 5.48
N ALA A 91 -12.42 15.32 5.10
CA ALA A 91 -13.19 16.18 6.01
C ALA A 91 -14.58 15.61 6.30
N LEU A 92 -15.04 15.72 7.54
CA LEU A 92 -16.42 15.43 7.92
C LEU A 92 -17.34 16.55 7.42
N LEU A 93 -18.44 16.17 6.76
CA LEU A 93 -19.41 17.15 6.23
C LEU A 93 -20.13 17.96 7.32
N GLN A 94 -20.18 17.43 8.55
CA GLN A 94 -20.98 17.99 9.62
C GLN A 94 -20.32 19.20 10.29
N ASP A 95 -19.01 19.16 10.49
CA ASP A 95 -18.26 20.18 11.24
C ASP A 95 -16.97 20.63 10.54
N GLY A 96 -16.62 20.04 9.39
CA GLY A 96 -15.39 20.34 8.68
C GLY A 96 -14.13 19.88 9.42
N SER A 97 -14.22 19.01 10.42
CA SER A 97 -13.05 18.39 11.04
C SER A 97 -12.36 17.45 10.04
N HIS A 98 -11.03 17.34 10.11
CA HIS A 98 -10.23 16.57 9.17
C HIS A 98 -9.57 15.37 9.86
N GLY A 99 -9.41 14.27 9.12
CA GLY A 99 -8.70 13.09 9.57
C GLY A 99 -8.29 12.19 8.41
N HIS A 100 -7.35 11.29 8.64
CA HIS A 100 -6.96 10.31 7.63
C HIS A 100 -7.98 9.16 7.57
N ALA A 101 -8.33 8.75 6.35
CA ALA A 101 -9.18 7.62 6.11
C ALA A 101 -8.64 6.76 4.96
N ILE A 102 -8.90 5.46 5.03
CA ILE A 102 -8.70 4.52 3.93
C ILE A 102 -9.75 4.83 2.86
N THR A 103 -9.30 5.18 1.67
CA THR A 103 -10.17 5.53 0.53
C THR A 103 -10.14 4.48 -0.58
N TRP A 104 -9.07 3.69 -0.63
CA TRP A 104 -8.92 2.50 -1.44
C TRP A 104 -8.18 1.45 -0.62
N ASP A 105 -8.54 0.18 -0.77
CA ASP A 105 -7.88 -0.95 -0.10
C ASP A 105 -8.16 -2.24 -0.86
N GLU A 106 -7.16 -3.10 -0.86
CA GLU A 106 -7.23 -4.52 -1.22
C GLU A 106 -6.38 -5.32 -0.24
N GLY A 107 -6.75 -6.57 -0.01
CA GLY A 107 -6.03 -7.42 0.93
C GLY A 107 -6.30 -8.90 0.76
N VAL A 108 -5.43 -9.72 1.34
CA VAL A 108 -5.51 -11.17 1.27
C VAL A 108 -5.16 -11.81 2.62
N LEU A 109 -5.92 -12.85 2.95
CA LEU A 109 -5.58 -13.81 4.00
C LEU A 109 -5.06 -15.07 3.32
N THR A 110 -3.86 -15.50 3.67
CA THR A 110 -3.19 -16.62 3.00
C THR A 110 -2.37 -17.45 3.98
N ILE A 111 -2.03 -18.68 3.56
CA ILE A 111 -1.08 -19.54 4.25
C ILE A 111 0.01 -19.91 3.27
N GLY A 112 1.27 -19.68 3.63
CA GLY A 112 2.38 -20.01 2.76
C GLY A 112 3.73 -19.72 3.36
N ASP A 113 4.75 -19.88 2.53
CA ASP A 113 6.11 -19.46 2.85
C ASP A 113 6.34 -17.99 2.45
N VAL A 114 7.58 -17.53 2.58
CA VAL A 114 7.98 -16.17 2.19
C VAL A 114 7.73 -15.90 0.71
N GLN A 115 7.88 -16.89 -0.16
CA GLN A 115 7.64 -16.70 -1.59
C GLN A 115 6.16 -16.47 -1.88
N THR A 116 5.26 -17.21 -1.22
CA THR A 116 3.82 -16.97 -1.29
C THR A 116 3.45 -15.55 -0.85
N ILE A 117 4.04 -15.08 0.26
CA ILE A 117 3.85 -13.70 0.75
C ILE A 117 4.29 -12.68 -0.29
N CYS A 118 5.49 -12.84 -0.86
CA CYS A 118 6.01 -11.92 -1.87
C CYS A 118 5.17 -11.90 -3.15
N ASN A 119 4.66 -13.06 -3.59
CA ASN A 119 3.79 -13.12 -4.77
C ASN A 119 2.48 -12.37 -4.53
N HIS A 120 1.83 -12.60 -3.40
CA HIS A 120 0.59 -11.89 -3.05
C HIS A 120 0.79 -10.38 -2.87
N LEU A 121 1.94 -9.97 -2.32
CA LEU A 121 2.29 -8.56 -2.28
C LEU A 121 2.38 -7.97 -3.69
N ASP A 122 3.03 -8.67 -4.63
CA ASP A 122 3.15 -8.21 -6.02
C ASP A 122 1.78 -8.08 -6.71
N ASP A 123 0.91 -9.07 -6.51
CA ASP A 123 -0.47 -9.06 -7.04
C ASP A 123 -1.28 -7.86 -6.49
N LEU A 124 -1.23 -7.61 -5.18
CA LEU A 124 -1.95 -6.48 -4.57
C LEU A 124 -1.39 -5.12 -5.04
N VAL A 125 -0.06 -5.01 -5.22
CA VAL A 125 0.55 -3.79 -5.77
C VAL A 125 0.11 -3.59 -7.22
N PHE A 126 0.03 -4.66 -8.00
CA PHE A 126 -0.48 -4.62 -9.37
C PHE A 126 -1.93 -4.12 -9.42
N ASP A 127 -2.79 -4.60 -8.52
CA ASP A 127 -4.19 -4.14 -8.44
C ASP A 127 -4.28 -2.64 -8.13
N PHE A 128 -3.45 -2.15 -7.20
CA PHE A 128 -3.35 -0.72 -6.94
C PHE A 128 -2.90 0.07 -8.18
N ILE A 129 -1.85 -0.38 -8.86
CA ILE A 129 -1.32 0.27 -10.08
C ILE A 129 -2.40 0.33 -11.15
N TYR A 130 -3.09 -0.78 -11.39
CA TYR A 130 -4.15 -0.88 -12.39
C TYR A 130 -5.26 0.14 -12.11
N ASP A 131 -5.69 0.24 -10.86
CA ASP A 131 -6.73 1.17 -10.44
C ASP A 131 -6.27 2.64 -10.48
N TYR A 132 -5.02 2.90 -10.08
CA TYR A 132 -4.41 4.21 -10.15
C TYR A 132 -4.38 4.72 -11.59
N LEU A 133 -3.85 3.93 -12.53
CA LEU A 133 -3.71 4.31 -13.93
C LEU A 133 -5.07 4.47 -14.61
N ALA A 134 -6.05 3.64 -14.27
CA ALA A 134 -7.40 3.79 -14.80
C ALA A 134 -8.06 5.12 -14.42
N MET A 135 -7.65 5.72 -13.29
CA MET A 135 -8.23 6.97 -12.75
C MET A 135 -7.37 8.20 -13.03
N ASN A 136 -6.12 8.00 -13.44
CA ASN A 136 -5.16 9.03 -13.81
C ASN A 136 -4.55 8.69 -15.18
N PRO A 137 -5.36 8.68 -16.25
CA PRO A 137 -4.83 8.48 -17.60
C PRO A 137 -3.85 9.63 -17.92
N ASN A 138 -2.76 9.31 -18.61
CA ASN A 138 -1.90 10.35 -19.16
C ASN A 138 -2.72 11.14 -20.19
N ASP A 139 -2.87 12.45 -19.97
CA ASP A 139 -3.39 13.34 -21.01
C ASP A 139 -2.35 13.36 -22.15
N GLU A 140 -2.74 12.89 -23.35
CA GLU A 140 -1.98 13.10 -24.60
C GLU A 140 -1.98 14.57 -25.03
#